data_AF-A0A061AZH6-F1
#
_entry.id   AF-A0A061AZH6-F1
#
_cell.length_a   1.000
_cell.length_b   1.000
_cell.length_c   1.000
_cell.angle_alpha   90.00
_cell.angle_beta   90.00
_cell.angle_gamma   90.00
#
_symmetry.space_group_name_H-M   'P 1'
#
loop_
_entity.id
_entity.type
_entity.pdbx_description
1 polymer ?
#
loop_
_entity_poly.entity_id
_entity_poly.type
_entity_poly.pdbx_seq_one_letter_code
_entity_poly.pdbx_strand_id
1 'polypeptide(L)'
;MAFSTWALVHTLLVAIATGTALLTFVLACAYTAKLQSTFEWYDPAGAELIAASVILLLSLPVLHFLFHRRNSTHVLSSILVELVLVFVLWCLFVGGAGALSSGFGWVWWGWTSTISGTGKATQAFAWLTWVDLTLLLAFLLTFAIFGHRNKGSQAWTQPIAYDSTTMGGTRHDAMTTEAKNAPVVGGGGNMGTAAAAPTQQPATTMV
;
A
#
# COMPACT_ATOMS: atom_id res chain seq x y z
N MET A 1 -5.70 13.31 23.12
CA MET A 1 -5.12 12.69 21.91
C MET A 1 -5.47 13.59 20.73
N ALA A 2 -4.53 14.41 20.27
CA ALA A 2 -4.75 15.24 19.09
C ALA A 2 -4.62 14.33 17.86
N PHE A 3 -5.72 14.04 17.18
CA PHE A 3 -5.62 13.48 15.84
C PHE A 3 -4.82 14.48 15.00
N SER A 4 -3.70 14.03 14.43
CA SER A 4 -2.97 14.84 13.45
C SER A 4 -3.96 15.18 12.33
N THR A 5 -4.09 16.46 11.98
CA THR A 5 -4.98 16.96 10.91
C THR A 5 -4.90 16.12 9.63
N TRP A 6 -3.72 15.55 9.38
CA TRP A 6 -3.46 14.60 8.30
C TRP A 6 -4.34 13.34 8.32
N ALA A 7 -4.43 12.66 9.47
CA ALA A 7 -5.20 11.42 9.58
C ALA A 7 -6.69 11.68 9.37
N LEU A 8 -7.18 12.85 9.82
CA LEU A 8 -8.55 13.29 9.58
C LEU A 8 -8.82 13.52 8.09
N VAL A 9 -7.92 14.22 7.39
CA VAL A 9 -8.06 14.48 5.94
C VAL A 9 -8.02 13.16 5.15
N HIS A 10 -7.10 12.25 5.47
CA HIS A 10 -7.03 10.93 4.82
C HIS A 10 -8.31 10.12 5.05
N THR A 11 -8.78 10.02 6.29
CA THR A 11 -10.02 9.32 6.64
C THR A 11 -11.22 9.91 5.90
N LEU A 12 -11.30 11.24 5.80
CA LEU A 12 -12.35 11.94 5.07
C LEU A 12 -12.32 11.62 3.58
N LEU A 13 -11.14 11.66 2.95
CA LEU A 13 -10.97 11.32 1.52
C LEU A 13 -11.35 9.86 1.24
N VAL A 14 -10.93 8.93 2.10
CA VAL A 14 -11.30 7.51 2.00
C VAL A 14 -12.82 7.33 2.13
N ALA A 15 -13.44 8.02 3.10
CA ALA A 15 -14.89 7.95 3.30
C ALA A 15 -15.68 8.50 2.11
N ILE A 16 -15.25 9.64 1.54
CA ILE A 16 -15.87 10.22 0.35
C ILE A 16 -15.73 9.27 -0.84
N ALA A 17 -14.52 8.78 -1.14
CA ALA A 17 -14.28 7.85 -2.24
C ALA A 17 -15.08 6.55 -2.09
N THR A 18 -15.21 6.03 -0.86
CA THR A 18 -16.02 4.84 -0.57
C THR A 18 -17.51 5.12 -0.78
N GLY A 19 -18.00 6.28 -0.35
CA GLY A 19 -19.39 6.69 -0.53
C GLY A 19 -19.76 6.88 -2.00
N THR A 20 -18.89 7.51 -2.79
CA THR A 20 -19.11 7.73 -4.23
C THR A 20 -18.98 6.44 -5.04
N ALA A 21 -18.07 5.54 -4.65
CA ALA A 21 -18.00 4.19 -5.20
C ALA A 21 -19.25 3.36 -4.89
N LEU A 22 -19.84 3.49 -3.70
CA LEU A 22 -21.11 2.81 -3.37
C LEU A 22 -22.24 3.29 -4.29
N LEU A 23 -22.33 4.60 -4.52
CA LEU A 23 -23.32 5.16 -5.44
C LEU A 23 -23.08 4.68 -6.88
N THR A 24 -21.82 4.64 -7.32
CA THR A 24 -21.46 4.11 -8.64
C THR A 24 -21.83 2.63 -8.78
N PHE A 25 -21.59 1.82 -7.76
CA PHE A 25 -21.97 0.41 -7.73
C PHE A 25 -23.49 0.21 -7.90
N VAL A 26 -24.29 0.94 -7.11
CA VAL A 26 -25.76 0.83 -7.15
C VAL A 26 -26.29 1.27 -8.51
N LEU A 27 -25.77 2.39 -9.05
CA LEU A 27 -26.18 2.91 -10.35
C LEU A 27 -25.77 2.00 -11.50
N ALA A 28 -24.56 1.46 -11.48
CA ALA A 28 -24.08 0.52 -12.49
C ALA A 28 -24.89 -0.78 -12.48
N CYS A 29 -25.20 -1.33 -11.30
CA CYS A 29 -26.10 -2.48 -11.17
C CYS A 29 -27.49 -2.18 -11.75
N ALA A 30 -28.08 -1.02 -11.42
CA ALA A 30 -29.38 -0.62 -11.91
C ALA A 30 -29.39 -0.40 -13.43
N TYR A 31 -28.31 0.17 -13.98
CA TYR A 31 -28.12 0.36 -15.41
C TYR A 31 -28.05 -0.99 -16.14
N THR A 32 -27.18 -1.90 -15.71
CA THR A 32 -27.01 -3.23 -16.31
C THR A 32 -28.29 -4.07 -16.20
N ALA A 33 -29.01 -4.00 -15.07
CA ALA A 33 -30.28 -4.71 -14.90
C ALA A 33 -31.36 -4.24 -15.89
N LYS A 34 -31.50 -2.91 -16.08
CA LYS A 34 -32.45 -2.34 -17.04
C LYS A 34 -32.10 -2.66 -18.49
N LEU A 35 -30.81 -2.70 -18.78
CA LEU A 35 -30.27 -3.08 -20.07
C LEU A 35 -30.67 -4.51 -20.45
N GLN A 36 -30.41 -5.43 -19.52
CA GLN A 36 -30.77 -6.83 -19.69
C GLN A 36 -32.28 -7.02 -19.83
N SER A 37 -33.09 -6.33 -19.02
CA SER A 37 -34.55 -6.50 -19.05
C SER A 37 -35.21 -5.92 -20.30
N THR A 38 -34.59 -4.95 -20.96
CA THR A 38 -35.20 -4.22 -22.08
C THR A 38 -34.70 -4.71 -23.43
N PHE A 39 -33.41 -5.07 -23.51
CA PHE A 39 -32.74 -5.36 -24.78
C PHE A 39 -32.03 -6.71 -24.80
N GLU A 40 -32.05 -7.48 -23.69
CA GLU A 40 -31.28 -8.72 -23.51
C GLU A 40 -29.78 -8.53 -23.81
N TRP A 41 -29.29 -7.29 -23.66
CA TRP A 41 -27.94 -6.91 -24.02
C TRP A 41 -27.16 -6.50 -22.76
N TYR A 42 -25.93 -6.98 -22.71
CA TYR A 42 -24.90 -6.68 -21.73
C TYR A 42 -23.93 -5.60 -22.22
N ASP A 43 -23.75 -4.55 -21.40
CA ASP A 43 -22.73 -3.52 -21.60
C ASP A 43 -21.48 -3.82 -20.75
N PRO A 44 -20.32 -4.12 -21.38
CA PRO A 44 -19.09 -4.44 -20.65
C PRO A 44 -18.58 -3.30 -19.76
N ALA A 45 -18.86 -2.03 -20.10
CA ALA A 45 -18.43 -0.88 -19.31
C ALA A 45 -19.15 -0.82 -17.95
N GLY A 46 -20.44 -1.16 -17.93
CA GLY A 46 -21.21 -1.25 -16.70
C GLY A 46 -20.66 -2.32 -15.76
N ALA A 47 -20.29 -3.48 -16.30
CA ALA A 47 -19.73 -4.57 -15.50
C ALA A 47 -18.33 -4.29 -14.96
N GLU A 48 -17.48 -3.61 -15.74
CA GLU A 48 -16.18 -3.11 -15.26
C GLU A 48 -16.37 -2.19 -14.05
N LEU A 49 -17.29 -1.23 -14.13
CA LEU A 49 -17.59 -0.32 -13.02
C LEU A 49 -18.14 -1.04 -11.79
N ILE A 50 -18.97 -2.08 -11.98
CA ILE A 50 -19.43 -2.93 -10.88
C ILE A 50 -18.24 -3.61 -10.21
N ALA A 51 -17.37 -4.27 -10.98
CA ALA A 51 -16.20 -4.95 -10.43
C ALA A 51 -15.24 -3.99 -9.73
N ALA A 52 -14.93 -2.84 -10.35
CA ALA A 52 -14.08 -1.81 -9.80
C ALA A 52 -14.64 -1.25 -8.48
N SER A 53 -15.95 -1.00 -8.43
CA SER A 53 -16.61 -0.50 -7.22
C SER A 53 -16.58 -1.53 -6.09
N VAL A 54 -16.79 -2.82 -6.38
CA VAL A 54 -16.69 -3.89 -5.37
C VAL A 54 -15.28 -3.98 -4.81
N ILE A 55 -14.26 -3.94 -5.68
CA ILE A 55 -12.85 -3.96 -5.24
C ILE A 55 -12.58 -2.75 -4.36
N LEU A 56 -13.02 -1.55 -4.74
CA LEU A 56 -12.85 -0.32 -3.96
C LEU A 56 -13.53 -0.42 -2.59
N LEU A 57 -14.81 -0.79 -2.55
CA LEU A 57 -15.60 -0.91 -1.32
C LEU A 57 -15.03 -1.93 -0.33
N LEU A 58 -14.40 -2.99 -0.81
CA LEU A 58 -13.78 -4.00 0.04
C LEU A 58 -12.37 -3.59 0.47
N SER A 59 -11.56 -3.08 -0.44
CA SER A 59 -10.13 -2.89 -0.19
C SER A 59 -9.80 -1.62 0.59
N LEU A 60 -10.39 -0.48 0.23
CA LEU A 60 -10.04 0.83 0.79
C LEU A 60 -10.40 0.94 2.28
N PRO A 61 -11.63 0.58 2.72
CA PRO A 61 -11.99 0.60 4.14
C PRO A 61 -11.20 -0.41 4.98
N VAL A 62 -10.94 -1.60 4.42
CA VAL A 62 -10.19 -2.66 5.12
C VAL A 62 -8.74 -2.23 5.34
N LEU A 63 -8.08 -1.70 4.31
CA LEU A 63 -6.72 -1.15 4.43
C LEU A 63 -6.68 0.00 5.44
N HIS A 64 -7.63 0.93 5.36
CA HIS A 64 -7.72 2.06 6.28
C HIS A 64 -7.90 1.61 7.75
N PHE A 65 -8.78 0.64 8.01
CA PHE A 65 -8.99 0.11 9.36
C PHE A 65 -7.77 -0.64 9.89
N LEU A 66 -7.11 -1.43 9.04
CA LEU A 66 -5.87 -2.14 9.42
C LEU A 66 -4.77 -1.15 9.81
N PHE A 67 -4.68 0.02 9.17
CA PHE A 67 -3.71 1.05 9.52
C PHE A 67 -4.03 1.77 10.83
N HIS A 68 -5.31 2.06 11.09
CA HIS A 68 -5.72 2.64 12.37
C HIS A 68 -5.47 1.70 13.55
N ARG A 69 -5.63 0.39 13.36
CA ARG A 69 -5.40 -0.61 14.41
C ARG A 69 -3.92 -0.91 14.63
N ARG A 70 -3.12 -0.87 13.56
CA ARG A 70 -1.69 -1.21 13.60
C ARG A 70 -0.86 0.07 13.75
N ASN A 71 -0.83 0.60 14.97
CA ASN A 71 -0.01 1.75 15.39
C ASN A 71 1.51 1.42 15.37
N SER A 72 2.00 0.88 14.25
CA SER A 72 3.29 0.17 14.15
C SER A 72 4.19 0.81 13.10
N THR A 73 5.49 0.63 13.31
CA THR A 73 6.67 1.28 12.72
C THR A 73 6.80 1.25 11.19
N HIS A 74 5.89 0.57 10.47
CA HIS A 74 5.95 0.33 9.02
C HIS A 74 4.87 1.07 8.21
N VAL A 75 4.50 2.29 8.63
CA VAL A 75 3.51 3.16 7.94
C VAL A 75 3.86 3.37 6.46
N LEU A 76 5.15 3.38 6.09
CA LEU A 76 5.60 3.59 4.71
C LEU A 76 5.35 2.39 3.78
N SER A 77 5.42 1.16 4.26
CA SER A 77 5.11 -0.02 3.42
C SER A 77 3.60 -0.09 3.15
N SER A 78 2.82 0.29 4.14
CA SER A 78 1.36 0.38 4.10
C SER A 78 0.87 1.43 3.10
N ILE A 79 1.47 2.63 3.08
CA ILE A 79 1.10 3.70 2.15
C ILE A 79 1.40 3.33 0.68
N LEU A 80 2.45 2.56 0.42
CA LEU A 80 2.78 2.12 -0.94
C LEU A 80 1.73 1.12 -1.45
N VAL A 81 1.33 0.16 -0.62
CA VAL A 81 0.27 -0.80 -0.98
C VAL A 81 -1.04 -0.06 -1.28
N GLU A 82 -1.40 0.93 -0.45
CA GLU A 82 -2.57 1.76 -0.69
C GLU A 82 -2.45 2.57 -1.99
N LEU A 83 -1.29 3.16 -2.27
CA LEU A 83 -1.03 3.91 -3.50
C LEU A 83 -1.14 3.04 -4.76
N VAL A 84 -0.56 1.84 -4.76
CA VAL A 84 -0.66 0.90 -5.89
C VAL A 84 -2.12 0.48 -6.10
N LEU A 85 -2.84 0.16 -5.03
CA LEU A 85 -4.24 -0.23 -5.11
C LEU A 85 -5.11 0.90 -5.66
N VAL A 86 -4.93 2.12 -5.15
CA VAL A 86 -5.66 3.32 -5.62
C VAL A 86 -5.33 3.62 -7.08
N PHE A 87 -4.08 3.42 -7.50
CA PHE A 87 -3.69 3.59 -8.90
C PHE A 87 -4.36 2.56 -9.84
N VAL A 88 -4.44 1.29 -9.43
CA VAL A 88 -5.16 0.27 -10.22
C VAL A 88 -6.64 0.61 -10.32
N LEU A 89 -7.28 0.98 -9.21
CA LEU A 89 -8.68 1.42 -9.19
C LEU A 89 -8.88 2.67 -10.05
N TRP A 90 -7.95 3.62 -10.01
CA TRP A 90 -7.97 4.80 -10.85
C TRP A 90 -8.03 4.44 -12.34
N CYS A 91 -7.20 3.50 -12.80
CA CYS A 91 -7.22 3.03 -14.19
C CYS A 91 -8.56 2.37 -14.56
N LEU A 92 -9.11 1.52 -13.68
CA LEU A 92 -10.40 0.85 -13.92
C LEU A 92 -11.57 1.85 -14.00
N PHE A 93 -11.56 2.88 -13.16
CA PHE A 93 -12.60 3.92 -13.22
C PHE A 93 -12.47 4.80 -14.47
N VAL A 94 -11.25 5.12 -14.92
CA VAL A 94 -11.05 5.80 -16.23
C VAL A 94 -11.58 4.93 -17.37
N GLY A 95 -11.24 3.65 -17.37
CA GLY A 95 -11.65 2.69 -18.40
C GLY A 95 -13.17 2.61 -18.52
N GLY A 96 -13.84 2.32 -17.40
CA GLY A 96 -15.30 2.23 -17.35
C GLY A 96 -16.01 3.55 -17.67
N ALA A 97 -15.55 4.68 -17.12
CA ALA A 97 -16.14 5.99 -17.39
C ALA A 97 -15.93 6.44 -18.85
N GLY A 98 -14.73 6.18 -19.40
CA GLY A 98 -14.39 6.46 -20.79
C GLY A 98 -15.20 5.62 -21.76
N ALA A 99 -15.36 4.32 -21.48
CA ALA A 99 -16.17 3.41 -22.28
C ALA A 99 -17.65 3.86 -22.31
N LEU A 100 -18.24 4.20 -21.16
CA LEU A 100 -19.60 4.77 -21.12
C LEU A 100 -19.73 6.10 -21.88
N SER A 101 -18.66 6.91 -21.88
CA SER A 101 -18.63 8.21 -22.57
C SER A 101 -18.45 8.09 -24.09
N SER A 102 -17.83 7.01 -24.57
CA SER A 102 -17.52 6.77 -25.99
C SER A 102 -18.75 6.51 -26.88
N GLY A 103 -19.94 6.44 -26.30
CA GLY A 103 -21.18 6.70 -27.02
C GLY A 103 -21.66 5.60 -27.97
N PHE A 104 -21.07 4.39 -27.95
CA PHE A 104 -21.51 3.31 -28.85
C PHE A 104 -23.00 2.94 -28.65
N GLY A 105 -23.55 3.11 -27.43
CA GLY A 105 -24.98 2.90 -27.13
C GLY A 105 -25.87 4.16 -27.19
N TRP A 106 -25.31 5.36 -27.09
CA TRP A 106 -26.11 6.59 -26.88
C TRP A 106 -26.79 7.11 -28.14
N VAL A 107 -26.16 6.94 -29.30
CA VAL A 107 -26.75 7.32 -30.59
C VAL A 107 -27.93 6.43 -30.94
N TRP A 108 -27.90 5.15 -30.55
CA TRP A 108 -28.97 4.19 -30.81
C TRP A 108 -30.09 4.24 -29.75
N TRP A 109 -29.80 4.57 -28.50
CA TRP A 109 -30.76 4.47 -27.38
C TRP A 109 -31.41 5.78 -26.94
N GLY A 110 -31.24 6.86 -27.72
CA GLY A 110 -31.86 8.17 -27.48
C GLY A 110 -33.40 8.18 -27.39
N TRP A 111 -34.04 7.03 -27.63
CA TRP A 111 -35.49 6.86 -27.67
C TRP A 111 -36.11 6.38 -26.34
N THR A 112 -35.30 5.90 -25.38
CA THR A 112 -35.79 5.49 -24.06
C THR A 112 -35.30 6.45 -22.96
N SER A 113 -36.19 7.34 -22.54
CA SER A 113 -35.92 8.40 -21.55
C SER A 113 -35.43 7.87 -20.20
N THR A 114 -35.87 6.68 -19.80
CA THR A 114 -35.54 6.09 -18.49
C THR A 114 -34.18 5.39 -18.45
N ILE A 115 -33.75 4.74 -19.54
CA ILE A 115 -32.48 3.99 -19.61
C ILE A 115 -31.33 4.96 -19.84
N SER A 116 -31.53 5.93 -20.74
CA SER A 116 -30.59 7.03 -20.94
C SER A 116 -30.32 7.75 -19.60
N GLY A 117 -31.34 8.05 -18.80
CA GLY A 117 -31.19 8.68 -17.48
C GLY A 117 -30.29 7.90 -16.51
N THR A 118 -30.52 6.59 -16.36
CA THR A 118 -29.69 5.74 -15.46
C THR A 118 -28.26 5.57 -15.99
N GLY A 119 -28.08 5.49 -17.32
CA GLY A 119 -26.76 5.50 -17.95
C GLY A 119 -26.00 6.81 -17.73
N LYS A 120 -26.64 7.98 -17.92
CA LYS A 120 -26.02 9.29 -17.66
C LYS A 120 -25.61 9.44 -16.20
N ALA A 121 -26.46 8.99 -15.28
CA ALA A 121 -26.16 9.02 -13.85
C ALA A 121 -24.95 8.13 -13.53
N THR A 122 -24.92 6.90 -14.04
CA THR A 122 -23.79 5.98 -13.85
C THR A 122 -22.48 6.58 -14.38
N GLN A 123 -22.52 7.17 -15.57
CA GLN A 123 -21.36 7.86 -16.16
C GLN A 123 -20.88 9.04 -15.29
N ALA A 124 -21.81 9.88 -14.82
CA ALA A 124 -21.46 11.03 -13.98
C ALA A 124 -20.82 10.60 -12.66
N PHE A 125 -21.36 9.57 -12.00
CA PHE A 125 -20.82 9.04 -10.75
C PHE A 125 -19.50 8.28 -10.95
N ALA A 126 -19.31 7.62 -12.09
CA ALA A 126 -18.02 7.03 -12.45
C ALA A 126 -16.92 8.10 -12.58
N TRP A 127 -17.22 9.21 -13.28
CA TRP A 127 -16.30 10.35 -13.35
C TRP A 127 -16.07 11.03 -11.99
N LEU A 128 -17.10 11.14 -11.16
CA LEU A 128 -16.97 11.71 -9.83
C LEU A 128 -16.07 10.84 -8.94
N THR A 129 -16.30 9.53 -8.92
CA THR A 129 -15.45 8.58 -8.18
C THR A 129 -14.02 8.59 -8.70
N TRP A 130 -13.82 8.72 -10.01
CA TRP A 130 -12.49 8.92 -10.58
C TRP A 130 -11.80 10.19 -10.06
N VAL A 131 -12.51 11.33 -10.00
CA VAL A 131 -11.97 12.56 -9.42
C VAL A 131 -11.60 12.35 -7.95
N ASP A 132 -12.44 11.69 -7.15
CA ASP A 132 -12.11 11.40 -5.75
C ASP A 132 -10.83 10.55 -5.64
N LEU A 133 -10.68 9.54 -6.50
CA LEU A 133 -9.48 8.72 -6.58
C LEU A 133 -8.25 9.55 -7.00
N THR A 134 -8.39 10.53 -7.90
CA THR A 134 -7.27 11.44 -8.25
C THR A 134 -6.79 12.25 -7.06
N LEU A 135 -7.73 12.78 -6.26
CA LEU A 135 -7.41 13.55 -5.06
C LEU A 135 -6.73 12.68 -4.01
N LEU A 136 -7.25 11.47 -3.82
CA LEU A 136 -6.68 10.50 -2.89
C LEU A 136 -5.27 10.06 -3.35
N LEU A 137 -5.08 9.79 -4.65
CA LEU A 137 -3.78 9.45 -5.23
C LEU A 137 -2.77 10.59 -5.07
N ALA A 138 -3.16 11.83 -5.36
CA ALA A 138 -2.30 13.00 -5.21
C ALA A 138 -1.89 13.22 -3.74
N PHE A 139 -2.82 13.01 -2.81
CA PHE A 139 -2.55 13.09 -1.37
C PHE A 139 -1.55 12.01 -0.91
N LEU A 140 -1.75 10.75 -1.33
CA LEU A 140 -0.84 9.63 -1.04
C LEU A 140 0.55 9.86 -1.64
N LEU A 141 0.62 10.33 -2.90
CA LEU A 141 1.88 10.61 -3.58
C LEU A 141 2.68 11.70 -2.87
N THR A 142 2.00 12.79 -2.49
CA THR A 142 2.59 13.89 -1.74
C THR A 142 3.21 13.37 -0.43
N PHE A 143 2.47 12.53 0.30
CA PHE A 143 2.97 11.92 1.52
C PHE A 143 4.14 10.97 1.29
N ALA A 144 4.09 10.13 0.25
CA ALA A 144 5.19 9.22 -0.08
C ALA A 144 6.49 10.00 -0.37
N ILE A 145 6.40 11.11 -1.10
CA ILE A 145 7.56 11.97 -1.42
C ILE A 145 8.11 12.65 -0.17
N PHE A 146 7.27 13.29 0.64
CA PHE A 146 7.72 13.96 1.87
C PHE A 146 8.22 12.97 2.93
N GLY A 147 7.58 11.82 3.06
CA GLY A 147 7.99 10.74 3.96
C GLY A 147 9.35 10.16 3.57
N HIS A 148 9.63 10.01 2.28
CA HIS A 148 10.94 9.57 1.80
C HIS A 148 12.03 10.62 2.09
N ARG A 149 11.75 11.91 1.87
CA ARG A 149 12.69 13.00 2.13
C ARG A 149 13.09 13.12 3.60
N ASN A 150 12.14 12.90 4.53
CA ASN A 150 12.39 13.09 5.95
C ASN A 150 13.03 11.88 6.66
N LYS A 151 13.01 10.67 6.07
CA LYS A 151 13.46 9.43 6.74
C LYS A 151 14.62 8.69 6.05
N GLY A 152 15.07 9.14 4.87
CA GLY A 152 16.19 8.52 4.13
C GLY A 152 15.85 7.16 3.48
N SER A 153 16.78 6.61 2.68
CA SER A 153 16.54 5.38 1.88
C SER A 153 16.38 4.10 2.71
N GLN A 154 16.79 4.13 3.99
CA GLN A 154 16.67 3.03 4.94
C GLN A 154 15.21 2.67 5.26
N ALA A 155 14.25 3.59 5.06
CA ALA A 155 12.83 3.36 5.36
C ALA A 155 12.17 2.26 4.49
N TRP A 156 12.79 1.91 3.35
CA TRP A 156 12.28 0.93 2.39
C TRP A 156 12.96 -0.44 2.47
N THR A 157 14.12 -0.52 3.11
CA THR A 157 14.95 -1.74 3.19
C THR A 157 14.94 -2.39 4.56
N GLN A 158 14.28 -1.81 5.57
CA GLN A 158 14.20 -2.46 6.87
C GLN A 158 13.38 -3.75 6.74
N PRO A 159 13.99 -4.93 6.92
CA PRO A 159 13.24 -6.17 6.99
C PRO A 159 12.22 -6.03 8.11
N ILE A 160 11.05 -6.64 7.93
CA ILE A 160 10.01 -6.77 8.96
C ILE A 160 10.74 -7.20 10.23
N ALA A 161 10.90 -6.28 11.18
CA ALA A 161 11.47 -6.59 12.47
C ALA A 161 10.36 -7.37 13.16
N TYR A 162 10.42 -8.70 13.03
CA TYR A 162 9.61 -9.59 13.85
C TYR A 162 9.97 -9.23 15.29
N ASP A 163 9.00 -8.67 15.99
CA ASP A 163 9.14 -8.39 17.41
C ASP A 163 9.38 -9.73 18.11
N SER A 164 10.65 -10.03 18.38
CA SER A 164 11.09 -11.29 18.99
C SER A 164 10.72 -11.37 20.47
N THR A 165 9.92 -10.43 20.98
CA THR A 165 9.56 -10.32 22.40
C THR A 165 8.46 -11.28 22.85
N THR A 166 7.87 -12.11 21.97
CA THR A 166 6.87 -13.13 22.38
C THR A 166 7.29 -14.58 22.17
N MET A 167 8.56 -14.85 21.84
CA MET A 167 9.13 -16.19 22.07
C MET A 167 10.45 -16.04 22.79
N GLY A 168 10.42 -16.28 24.10
CA GLY A 168 11.62 -16.42 24.91
C GLY A 168 12.57 -17.43 24.27
N GLY A 169 13.85 -17.08 24.23
CA GLY A 169 14.91 -17.96 23.75
C GLY A 169 15.88 -17.27 22.81
N THR A 170 16.77 -16.46 23.40
CA THR A 170 18.22 -16.50 23.13
C THR A 170 18.62 -17.01 21.73
N ARG A 171 18.56 -16.16 20.70
CA ARG A 171 19.15 -16.52 19.39
C ARG A 171 19.80 -15.38 18.61
N HIS A 172 20.05 -14.24 19.26
CA HIS A 172 20.80 -13.14 18.62
C HIS A 172 22.22 -12.91 19.14
N ASP A 173 22.67 -13.66 20.14
CA ASP A 173 24.07 -13.64 20.60
C ASP A 173 24.95 -14.76 20.00
N ALA A 174 24.38 -15.66 19.20
CA ALA A 174 25.08 -16.85 18.70
C ALA A 174 25.66 -16.71 17.27
N MET A 175 25.62 -15.54 16.62
CA MET A 175 26.19 -15.38 15.27
C MET A 175 27.16 -14.22 15.08
N THR A 176 27.50 -13.46 16.12
CA THR A 176 28.50 -12.36 15.98
C THR A 176 29.58 -12.31 17.06
N THR A 177 29.58 -13.20 18.05
CA THR A 177 30.58 -13.16 19.14
C THR A 177 31.49 -14.40 19.22
N GLU A 178 31.19 -15.48 18.49
CA GLU A 178 32.02 -16.70 18.49
C GLU A 178 33.06 -16.77 17.35
N ALA A 179 33.09 -15.78 16.44
CA ALA A 179 34.09 -15.71 15.37
C ALA A 179 35.29 -14.78 15.71
N LYS A 180 35.30 -14.12 16.88
CA LYS A 180 36.38 -13.18 17.26
C LYS A 180 37.33 -13.69 18.35
N ASN A 181 37.01 -14.78 19.04
CA ASN A 181 37.81 -15.33 20.15
C ASN A 181 38.12 -16.84 20.01
N ALA A 182 38.34 -17.33 18.79
CA ALA A 182 38.98 -18.63 18.62
C ALA A 182 40.49 -18.48 18.87
N PRO A 183 41.10 -19.27 19.78
CA PRO A 183 42.53 -19.20 20.03
C PRO A 183 43.28 -19.71 18.80
N VAL A 184 44.03 -18.82 18.14
CA VAL A 184 45.03 -19.23 17.14
C VAL A 184 46.22 -19.81 17.91
N VAL A 185 46.10 -21.09 18.29
CA VAL A 185 47.23 -21.95 18.66
C VAL A 185 47.75 -22.55 17.36
N GLY A 186 48.88 -22.02 16.89
CA GLY A 186 49.59 -22.53 15.73
C GLY A 186 50.30 -23.85 16.02
N GLY A 187 50.42 -24.69 14.98
CA GLY A 187 51.29 -25.85 14.98
C GLY A 187 51.45 -26.47 13.59
N GLY A 188 52.53 -26.10 12.89
CA GLY A 188 53.09 -26.94 11.81
C GLY A 188 53.82 -26.22 10.66
N GLY A 189 55.15 -26.04 10.79
CA GLY A 189 56.06 -26.22 9.63
C GLY A 189 56.93 -25.06 9.15
N ASN A 190 58.14 -24.95 9.72
CA ASN A 190 59.44 -24.61 9.10
C ASN A 190 59.59 -23.44 8.11
N MET A 191 60.33 -22.40 8.50
CA MET A 191 61.76 -22.22 8.16
C MET A 191 62.30 -20.87 8.67
N GLY A 192 63.48 -20.89 9.33
CA GLY A 192 64.45 -19.80 9.22
C GLY A 192 64.68 -18.89 10.43
N THR A 193 65.83 -19.10 11.06
CA THR A 193 66.72 -18.08 11.69
C THR A 193 66.31 -17.44 13.03
N ALA A 194 66.76 -18.13 14.09
CA ALA A 194 67.46 -17.65 15.29
C ALA A 194 67.54 -16.14 15.59
N ALA A 195 67.12 -15.76 16.81
CA ALA A 195 68.02 -15.21 17.85
C ALA A 195 67.28 -14.93 19.18
N ALA A 196 67.80 -15.55 20.25
CA ALA A 196 67.89 -15.14 21.65
C ALA A 196 66.74 -14.38 22.36
N ALA A 197 66.18 -15.02 23.39
CA ALA A 197 65.66 -14.36 24.60
C ALA A 197 66.84 -13.86 25.48
N PRO A 198 66.64 -12.92 26.43
CA PRO A 198 66.09 -13.34 27.73
C PRO A 198 65.23 -12.30 28.51
N THR A 199 64.45 -12.86 29.44
CA THR A 199 64.16 -12.42 30.83
C THR A 199 63.22 -11.25 31.20
N GLN A 200 62.23 -11.66 32.01
CA GLN A 200 61.73 -11.10 33.29
C GLN A 200 60.61 -10.03 33.33
N GLN A 201 59.70 -10.33 34.26
CA GLN A 201 58.36 -9.81 34.54
C GLN A 201 58.40 -8.64 35.56
N PRO A 202 57.26 -8.09 36.07
CA PRO A 202 56.97 -6.65 36.03
C PRO A 202 57.00 -5.94 37.40
N ALA A 203 56.76 -4.64 37.35
CA ALA A 203 56.74 -3.67 38.44
C ALA A 203 55.82 -3.99 39.63
N THR A 204 56.20 -3.54 40.83
CA THR A 204 55.24 -3.10 41.86
C THR A 204 55.86 -2.06 42.79
N THR A 205 55.27 -0.87 42.80
CA THR A 205 55.42 0.21 43.78
C THR A 205 54.42 -0.05 44.91
N MET A 206 54.82 0.07 46.19
CA MET A 206 54.03 0.75 47.24
C MET A 206 54.73 0.70 48.62
N VAL A 207 54.71 1.90 49.25
CA VAL A 207 55.07 2.32 50.62
C VAL A 207 56.55 2.44 50.96
#